data_AF-M5T5Y4-F1
#
_entry.id   AF-M5T5Y4-F1
#
_cell.length_a   1.000
_cell.length_b   1.000
_cell.length_c   1.000
_cell.angle_alpha   90.00
_cell.angle_beta   90.00
_cell.angle_gamma   90.00
#
_symmetry.space_group_name_H-M   'P 1'
#
loop_
_entity.id
_entity.type
_entity.pdbx_description
1 polymer ?
#
loop_
_entity_poly.entity_id
_entity_poly.type
_entity_poly.pdbx_seq_one_letter_code
_entity_poly.pdbx_strand_id
1 'polypeptide(L)'
;MKYVQCAMRRNIAGGSVRTTSYIPQEFAKVGRVLRLKDDNVGWVDGWVVECVGDVIVEGDQLPDSHKAIKNHRKSTGDSTPRLHA
;
A
#
# COMPACT_ATOMS: atom_id res chain seq x y z
N MET A 1 -4.95 -4.68 -15.44
CA MET A 1 -3.51 -4.49 -15.12
C MET A 1 -3.30 -5.15 -13.78
N LYS A 2 -2.31 -6.05 -13.69
CA LYS A 2 -2.13 -6.93 -12.53
C LYS A 2 -1.16 -6.33 -11.53
N TYR A 3 -1.52 -6.40 -10.26
CA TYR A 3 -0.75 -5.88 -9.14
C TYR A 3 -0.49 -6.99 -8.14
N VAL A 4 0.63 -6.88 -7.43
CA VAL A 4 0.98 -7.78 -6.32
C VAL A 4 1.49 -6.95 -5.16
N GLN A 5 1.21 -7.41 -3.95
CA GLN A 5 1.72 -6.78 -2.74
C GLN A 5 3.21 -7.08 -2.60
N CYS A 6 4.04 -6.05 -2.46
CA CYS A 6 5.47 -6.18 -2.24
C CYS A 6 5.89 -5.48 -0.96
N ALA A 7 6.76 -6.12 -0.19
CA ALA A 7 7.49 -5.47 0.89
C ALA A 7 8.83 -4.96 0.33
N MET A 8 9.13 -3.69 0.56
CA MET A 8 10.32 -3.02 0.04
C MET A 8 11.07 -2.31 1.15
N ARG A 9 12.40 -2.23 1.01
CA ARG A 9 13.29 -1.55 1.95
C ARG A 9 14.11 -0.50 1.25
N ARG A 10 14.33 0.63 1.92
CA ARG A 10 15.22 1.70 1.47
C ARG A 10 16.18 2.06 2.61
N ASN A 11 17.46 2.22 2.28
CA ASN A 11 18.47 2.68 3.23
C ASN A 11 18.37 4.20 3.44
N ILE A 12 18.55 4.64 4.68
CA ILE A 12 18.61 6.05 5.08
C ILE A 12 19.80 6.25 6.03
N ALA A 13 20.20 7.50 6.29
CA ALA A 13 21.43 7.83 7.03
C ALA A 13 21.53 7.22 8.46
N GLY A 14 20.42 6.76 9.04
CA GLY A 14 20.37 6.13 10.37
C GLY A 14 19.84 4.69 10.38
N GLY A 15 19.74 4.01 9.23
CA GLY A 15 19.23 2.65 9.16
C GLY A 15 18.47 2.36 7.86
N SER A 16 17.32 1.71 7.97
CA SER A 16 16.48 1.43 6.82
C SER A 16 15.00 1.57 7.15
N VAL A 17 14.23 2.06 6.19
CA VAL A 17 12.77 2.09 6.25
C VAL A 17 12.20 0.96 5.40
N ARG A 18 11.04 0.45 5.83
CA ARG A 18 10.27 -0.57 5.10
C ARG A 18 8.90 -0.02 4.75
N THR A 19 8.38 -0.44 3.60
CA THR A 19 7.02 -0.16 3.19
C THR A 19 6.41 -1.37 2.49
N THR A 20 5.09 -1.44 2.49
CA THR A 20 4.33 -2.45 1.76
C THR A 20 3.42 -1.74 0.77
N SER A 21 3.47 -2.12 -0.49
CA SER A 21 2.63 -1.50 -1.52
C SER A 21 2.25 -2.51 -2.61
N TYR A 22 1.08 -2.30 -3.21
CA TYR A 22 0.72 -3.00 -4.44
C TYR A 22 1.37 -2.30 -5.63
N ILE A 23 2.23 -3.03 -6.35
CA ILE A 23 2.91 -2.51 -7.53
C ILE A 23 2.57 -3.38 -8.75
N PRO A 24 2.64 -2.84 -9.97
CA PRO A 24 2.40 -3.63 -11.16
C PRO A 24 3.33 -4.85 -11.21
N GLN A 25 2.78 -6.00 -11.58
CA GLN A 25 3.46 -7.29 -11.52
C GLN A 25 4.80 -7.30 -12.27
N GLU A 26 4.94 -6.53 -13.35
CA GLU A 26 6.18 -6.41 -14.12
C GLU A 26 7.36 -5.86 -13.30
N PHE A 27 7.09 -5.09 -12.24
CA PHE A 27 8.07 -4.48 -11.34
C PHE A 27 8.34 -5.32 -10.08
N ALA A 28 7.47 -6.29 -9.78
CA ALA A 28 7.52 -7.11 -8.57
C ALA A 28 8.54 -8.25 -8.69
N LYS A 29 9.83 -7.91 -8.61
CA LYS A 29 10.94 -8.88 -8.62
C LYS A 29 11.84 -8.61 -7.43
N VAL A 30 12.09 -9.64 -6.60
CA VAL A 30 12.99 -9.54 -5.45
C VAL A 30 14.36 -9.02 -5.90
N GLY A 31 14.94 -8.10 -5.13
CA GLY A 31 16.20 -7.43 -5.43
C GLY A 31 16.09 -6.27 -6.43
N ARG A 32 14.95 -6.10 -7.12
CA ARG A 32 14.75 -4.97 -8.03
C ARG A 32 14.66 -3.66 -7.23
N VAL A 33 15.31 -2.62 -7.75
CA VAL A 33 15.28 -1.27 -7.19
C VAL A 33 14.24 -0.45 -7.92
N LEU A 34 13.36 0.20 -7.17
CA LEU A 34 12.24 0.97 -7.66
C LEU A 34 12.27 2.40 -7.14
N ARG A 35 11.56 3.27 -7.86
CA ARG A 35 11.19 4.61 -7.45
C ARG A 35 9.71 4.61 -7.08
N LEU A 36 9.38 5.01 -5.85
CA LEU A 36 8.00 5.08 -5.38
C LEU A 36 7.58 6.54 -5.25
N LYS A 37 6.32 6.84 -5.53
CA LYS A 37 5.76 8.17 -5.32
C LYS A 37 5.28 8.28 -3.88
N ASP A 38 5.83 9.23 -3.15
CA ASP A 38 5.37 9.68 -1.85
C ASP A 38 4.52 10.94 -2.03
N ASP A 39 3.41 11.03 -1.29
CA ASP A 39 2.45 12.14 -1.44
C ASP A 39 3.00 13.47 -0.94
N ASN A 40 3.98 13.47 -0.04
CA ASN A 40 4.54 14.68 0.56
C ASN A 40 5.81 15.16 -0.16
N VAL A 41 6.66 14.23 -0.59
CA VAL A 41 7.99 14.54 -1.12
C VAL A 41 8.18 14.18 -2.60
N GLY A 42 7.17 13.61 -3.25
CA GLY A 42 7.22 13.24 -4.66
C GLY A 42 7.92 11.90 -4.89
N TRP A 43 8.62 11.75 -6.02
CA TRP A 43 9.26 10.48 -6.36
C TRP A 43 10.53 10.24 -5.54
N VAL A 44 10.59 9.07 -4.91
CA VAL A 44 11.67 8.65 -4.01
C VAL A 44 12.32 7.38 -4.53
N ASP A 45 13.62 7.46 -4.83
CA ASP A 45 14.43 6.35 -5.35
C ASP A 45 15.01 5.44 -4.27
N GLY A 46 15.39 4.23 -4.68
CA GLY A 46 16.19 3.31 -3.86
C GLY A 46 15.40 2.29 -3.06
N TRP A 47 14.14 2.03 -3.42
CA TRP A 47 13.33 0.98 -2.79
C TRP A 47 13.66 -0.38 -3.38
N VAL A 48 14.30 -1.23 -2.60
CA VAL A 48 14.63 -2.61 -2.97
C VAL A 48 13.46 -3.52 -2.61
N VAL A 49 12.94 -4.29 -3.56
CA VAL A 49 11.92 -5.32 -3.29
C VAL A 49 12.56 -6.45 -2.47
N GLU A 50 12.09 -6.63 -1.24
CA GLU A 50 12.55 -7.72 -0.36
C GLU A 50 11.67 -8.96 -0.51
N CYS A 51 10.34 -8.77 -0.58
CA CYS A 51 9.38 -9.85 -0.73
C CYS A 51 8.31 -9.50 -1.76
N VAL A 52 7.86 -10.50 -2.50
CA VAL A 52 6.71 -10.44 -3.41
C VAL A 52 5.66 -11.41 -2.87
N GLY A 53 4.44 -10.93 -2.66
CA GLY A 53 3.33 -11.77 -2.23
C GLY A 53 2.81 -12.67 -3.35
N ASP A 54 2.19 -13.80 -2.98
CA ASP A 54 1.71 -14.80 -3.93
C ASP A 54 0.36 -14.43 -4.60
N VAL A 55 -0.36 -13.47 -4.02
CA VAL A 55 -1.70 -13.07 -4.48
C VAL A 55 -1.59 -11.99 -5.55
N ILE A 56 -2.06 -12.31 -6.74
CA ILE A 56 -2.22 -11.37 -7.86
C ILE A 56 -3.63 -10.76 -7.81
N VAL A 57 -3.69 -9.44 -7.86
CA VAL A 57 -4.92 -8.66 -7.79
C VAL A 57 -5.07 -7.87 -9.09
N GLU A 58 -6.26 -7.87 -9.69
CA GLU A 58 -6.56 -6.98 -10.81
C GLU A 58 -6.72 -5.53 -10.31
N GLY A 59 -6.40 -4.54 -11.13
CA GLY A 59 -6.36 -3.13 -10.71
C GLY A 59 -7.68 -2.60 -10.12
N ASP A 60 -8.83 -3.13 -10.53
CA ASP A 60 -10.16 -2.81 -10.00
C ASP A 60 -10.46 -3.49 -8.64
N GLN A 61 -9.67 -4.50 -8.28
CA GLN A 61 -9.77 -5.26 -7.03
C GLN A 61 -8.74 -4.81 -5.98
N LEU A 62 -7.96 -3.76 -6.27
CA LEU A 62 -7.01 -3.20 -5.30
C LEU A 62 -7.75 -2.79 -4.02
N PRO A 63 -7.25 -3.18 -2.83
CA PRO A 63 -7.90 -2.83 -1.57
C PRO A 63 -7.98 -1.31 -1.39
N ASP A 64 -9.19 -0.76 -1.42
CA ASP A 64 -9.44 0.61 -0.99
C ASP A 64 -9.74 0.61 0.50
N SER A 65 -8.68 0.77 1.30
CA SER A 65 -8.76 0.83 2.76
C SER A 65 -9.73 1.91 3.25
N HIS A 66 -9.82 3.05 2.54
CA HIS A 66 -10.74 4.13 2.91
C HIS A 66 -12.19 3.69 2.72
N LYS A 67 -12.50 3.03 1.61
CA LYS A 67 -13.83 2.46 1.35
C LYS A 67 -14.17 1.35 2.34
N ALA A 68 -13.22 0.48 2.68
CA ALA A 68 -13.41 -0.59 3.66
C ALA A 68 -13.73 -0.04 5.06
N ILE A 69 -12.94 0.95 5.54
CA ILE A 69 -13.18 1.60 6.84
C ILE A 69 -14.52 2.34 6.84
N LYS A 70 -14.84 3.06 5.76
CA LYS A 70 -16.12 3.79 5.64
C LYS A 70 -17.31 2.83 5.67
N ASN A 71 -17.22 1.69 4.98
CA ASN A 71 -18.26 0.67 4.99
C ASN A 71 -18.39 0.02 6.37
N HIS A 72 -17.28 -0.28 7.05
CA HIS A 72 -17.29 -0.80 8.42
C HIS A 72 -18.00 0.15 9.37
N ARG A 73 -17.64 1.45 9.39
CA ARG A 73 -18.27 2.45 10.26
C ARG A 73 -19.77 2.65 9.99
N LYS A 74 -20.22 2.43 8.75
CA LYS A 74 -21.65 2.41 8.41
C LYS A 74 -22.34 1.16 8.95
N SER A 75 -21.68 0.01 8.84
CA SER A 75 -22.20 -1.28 9.31
C SER A 75 -22.29 -1.40 10.82
N THR A 76 -21.32 -0.85 11.57
CA THR A 76 -21.27 -0.92 13.04
C THR A 76 -22.08 0.18 13.72
N GLY A 77 -22.61 1.14 12.96
CA GLY A 77 -23.34 2.27 13.51
C GLY A 77 -22.44 3.37 14.09
N ASP A 78 -21.10 3.25 13.99
CA ASP A 78 -20.15 4.31 14.39
C ASP A 78 -20.34 5.63 13.61
N SER A 79 -21.01 5.56 12.46
CA SER A 79 -21.40 6.73 11.66
C SER A 79 -22.77 7.30 12.04
N THR A 80 -23.48 6.72 13.01
CA THR A 80 -24.79 7.23 13.43
C THR A 80 -24.59 8.45 14.35
N PRO A 81 -25.26 9.58 14.10
CA PRO A 81 -25.25 10.70 15.02
C PRO A 81 -25.77 10.25 16.38
N ARG A 82 -25.08 10.62 17.47
CA ARG A 82 -25.61 10.38 18.81
C ARG A 82 -26.93 11.14 18.92
N LEU A 83 -27.99 10.43 19.29
CA LEU A 83 -29.25 11.09 19.67
C LEU A 83 -28.93 11.96 20.88
N HIS A 84 -29.05 13.28 20.71
CA HIS A 84 -29.06 14.19 21.84
C HIS A 84 -30.31 13.88 22.67
N ALA A 85 -30.10 13.48 23.92
CA ALA A 85 -31.14 13.37 24.94
C ALA A 85 -31.41 14.73 25.58
#